data_AF-A0AAW1PJ85-F1
#
_entry.id   AF-A0AAW1PJ85-F1
#
_cell.length_a   1.000
_cell.length_b   1.000
_cell.length_c   1.000
_cell.angle_alpha   90.00
_cell.angle_beta   90.00
_cell.angle_gamma   90.00
#
_symmetry.space_group_name_H-M   'P 1'
#
loop_
_entity.id
_entity.type
_entity.pdbx_description
1 polymer ?
#
loop_
_entity_poly.entity_id
_entity_poly.type
_entity_poly.pdbx_seq_one_letter_code
_entity_poly.pdbx_strand_id
1 'polypeptide(L)'
;MSGAGFFGLTSYAPGSGLDSLAAQRLCFADIPDEEYTQAFDRYALHASRLAAELGVDGATTLLTRDLPLLLGELLQRQLNMAETCAMQTTFDTDTSAILSLDSFRRSLAALKESSRQPATSCSYTSYSKYRDDKLKHRRVDYCPQKTFQTPVTASQEVGWHTMKPRTGGDPTFPLSQTDVTLREGRSISDYFGFMA
;
A
#
# COMPACT_ATOMS: atom_id res chain seq x y z
N MET A 1 -14.71 19.80 -17.49
CA MET A 1 -15.40 19.34 -18.71
C MET A 1 -16.74 18.77 -18.27
N SER A 2 -17.83 19.23 -18.89
CA SER A 2 -19.21 18.84 -18.55
C SER A 2 -19.41 17.35 -18.79
N GLY A 3 -19.74 16.57 -17.75
CA GLY A 3 -20.14 15.18 -17.89
C GLY A 3 -21.43 15.11 -18.69
N ALA A 4 -21.33 14.69 -19.95
CA ALA A 4 -22.48 14.53 -20.82
C ALA A 4 -23.25 13.27 -20.38
N GLY A 5 -24.34 13.46 -19.63
CA GLY A 5 -25.32 12.39 -19.42
C GLY A 5 -25.85 11.93 -20.77
N PHE A 6 -25.62 10.67 -21.12
CA PHE A 6 -26.16 10.06 -22.33
C PHE A 6 -27.70 10.12 -22.25
N PHE A 7 -28.32 10.98 -23.07
CA PHE A 7 -29.78 11.18 -23.13
C PHE A 7 -30.48 11.37 -21.76
N GLY A 8 -29.88 12.18 -20.86
CA GLY A 8 -30.51 12.48 -19.56
C GLY A 8 -30.42 11.37 -18.51
N LEU A 9 -29.71 10.27 -18.80
CA LEU A 9 -29.37 9.23 -17.83
C LEU A 9 -28.24 9.71 -16.92
N THR A 10 -28.54 10.59 -15.97
CA THR A 10 -27.58 11.10 -14.98
C THR A 10 -27.58 10.30 -13.67
N SER A 11 -28.56 9.41 -13.48
CA SER A 11 -28.72 8.61 -12.26
C SER A 11 -27.88 7.33 -12.25
N TYR A 12 -27.37 6.88 -13.40
CA TYR A 12 -26.78 5.54 -13.53
C TYR A 12 -25.28 5.48 -13.27
N ALA A 13 -24.55 6.60 -13.28
CA ALA A 13 -23.13 6.66 -12.91
C ALA A 13 -22.59 8.11 -12.98
N PRO A 14 -21.45 8.40 -12.34
CA PRO A 14 -20.66 9.59 -12.67
C PRO A 14 -20.34 9.61 -14.17
N GLY A 15 -20.51 10.76 -14.82
CA GLY A 15 -20.48 10.90 -16.29
C GLY A 15 -19.17 10.52 -16.98
N SER A 16 -18.09 10.27 -16.24
CA SER A 16 -16.83 9.72 -16.74
C SER A 16 -16.36 8.61 -15.80
N GLY A 17 -16.44 7.36 -16.26
CA GLY A 17 -16.04 6.19 -15.48
C GLY A 17 -14.57 6.23 -15.07
N LEU A 18 -13.69 6.77 -15.93
CA LEU A 18 -12.26 6.86 -15.62
C LEU A 18 -11.93 7.97 -14.61
N ASP A 19 -12.63 9.10 -14.67
CA ASP A 19 -12.42 10.19 -13.70
C ASP A 19 -12.90 9.79 -12.29
N SER A 20 -13.92 8.92 -12.20
CA SER A 20 -14.38 8.39 -10.92
C SER A 20 -13.36 7.48 -10.24
N LEU A 21 -12.47 6.86 -11.02
CA LEU A 21 -11.41 5.95 -10.53
C LEU A 21 -10.13 6.70 -10.15
N ALA A 22 -9.98 7.96 -10.56
CA ALA A 22 -8.81 8.76 -10.25
C ALA A 22 -8.69 8.99 -8.73
N ALA A 23 -7.46 8.95 -8.21
CA ALA A 23 -7.19 9.24 -6.81
C ALA A 23 -7.69 10.65 -6.46
N GLN A 24 -8.46 10.73 -5.39
CA GLN A 24 -9.02 11.98 -4.87
C GLN A 24 -8.18 12.48 -3.71
N ARG A 25 -8.19 13.80 -3.48
CA ARG A 25 -7.65 14.37 -2.26
C ARG A 25 -8.50 13.90 -1.08
N LEU A 26 -7.86 13.34 -0.06
CA LEU A 26 -8.53 12.86 1.16
C LEU A 26 -8.18 13.75 2.35
N CYS A 27 -9.07 13.81 3.34
CA CYS A 27 -8.90 14.66 4.52
C CYS A 27 -7.75 14.22 5.45
N PHE A 28 -7.19 13.03 5.25
CA PHE A 28 -6.09 12.50 6.06
C PHE A 28 -4.84 13.40 6.04
N ALA A 29 -4.62 14.12 4.95
CA ALA A 29 -3.48 15.04 4.83
C ALA A 29 -3.59 16.25 5.77
N ASP A 30 -4.81 16.65 6.13
CA ASP A 30 -5.07 17.88 6.88
C ASP A 30 -5.00 17.68 8.40
N ILE A 31 -5.01 16.42 8.87
CA ILE A 31 -4.93 16.06 10.30
C ILE A 31 -3.44 16.01 10.74
N PRO A 32 -3.07 16.65 11.85
CA PRO A 32 -1.69 16.63 12.35
C PRO A 32 -1.27 15.26 12.86
N ASP A 33 0.02 14.94 12.78
CA ASP A 33 0.55 13.63 13.18
C ASP A 33 0.35 13.35 14.67
N GLU A 34 0.32 14.39 15.52
CA GLU A 34 0.09 14.22 16.96
C GLU A 34 -1.28 13.63 17.26
N GLU A 35 -2.33 14.04 16.54
CA GLU A 35 -3.69 13.50 16.72
C GLU A 35 -3.75 12.01 16.39
N TYR A 36 -3.05 11.58 15.33
CA TYR A 36 -2.93 10.16 15.01
C TYR A 36 -2.21 9.37 16.09
N THR A 37 -1.14 9.91 16.68
CA THR A 37 -0.43 9.23 17.77
C THR A 37 -1.26 9.18 19.05
N GLN A 38 -2.01 10.24 19.37
CA GLN A 38 -2.92 10.22 20.53
C GLN A 38 -4.06 9.23 20.34
N ALA A 39 -4.62 9.13 19.12
CA ALA A 39 -5.63 8.14 18.81
C ALA A 39 -5.03 6.72 18.86
N PHE A 40 -3.81 6.52 18.36
CA PHE A 40 -3.09 5.26 18.50
C PHE A 40 -2.99 4.83 19.97
N ASP A 41 -2.57 5.73 20.85
CA ASP A 41 -2.40 5.41 22.27
C ASP A 41 -3.72 5.02 22.96
N ARG A 42 -4.89 5.49 22.49
CA ARG A 42 -6.20 5.07 23.02
C ARG A 42 -6.56 3.63 22.64
N TYR A 43 -6.15 3.20 21.45
CA TYR A 43 -6.42 1.87 20.90
C TYR A 43 -5.26 0.88 21.07
N ALA A 44 -4.14 1.32 21.66
CA ALA A 44 -3.03 0.46 21.97
C ALA A 44 -3.44 -0.62 22.99
N LEU A 45 -2.82 -1.79 22.89
CA LEU A 45 -3.14 -2.95 23.71
C LEU A 45 -2.78 -2.76 25.20
N HIS A 46 -1.85 -1.85 25.51
CA HIS A 46 -1.33 -1.58 26.87
C HIS A 46 -1.00 -2.88 27.64
N ALA A 47 -1.20 -2.89 28.96
CA ALA A 47 -1.00 -4.07 29.80
C ALA A 47 -2.15 -5.10 29.70
N SER A 48 -2.64 -5.37 28.48
CA SER A 48 -3.67 -6.38 28.27
C SER A 48 -3.10 -7.80 28.30
N ARG A 49 -3.96 -8.76 28.64
CA ARG A 49 -3.64 -10.19 28.54
C ARG A 49 -3.19 -10.61 27.14
N LEU A 50 -3.77 -10.01 26.10
CA LEU A 50 -3.41 -10.28 24.71
C LEU A 50 -1.97 -9.86 24.39
N ALA A 51 -1.51 -8.72 24.90
CA ALA A 51 -0.11 -8.30 24.73
C ALA A 51 0.87 -9.29 25.38
N ALA A 52 0.53 -9.80 26.57
CA ALA A 52 1.32 -10.82 27.25
C ALA A 52 1.34 -12.17 26.51
N GLU A 53 0.20 -12.61 25.97
CA GLU A 53 0.10 -13.86 25.20
C GLU A 53 0.85 -13.78 23.86
N LEU A 54 0.85 -12.62 23.21
CA LEU A 54 1.58 -12.39 21.96
C LEU A 54 3.07 -12.11 22.19
N GLY A 55 3.50 -11.86 23.43
CA GLY A 55 4.89 -11.53 23.76
C GLY A 55 5.36 -10.20 23.16
N VAL A 56 4.45 -9.24 22.98
CA VAL A 56 4.73 -7.94 22.36
C VAL A 56 4.49 -6.80 23.34
N ASP A 57 5.20 -5.69 23.16
CA ASP A 57 4.94 -4.48 23.93
C ASP A 57 3.57 -3.88 23.56
N GLY A 58 2.61 -3.98 24.47
CA GLY A 58 1.25 -3.52 24.26
C GLY A 58 1.12 -2.00 24.18
N ALA A 59 2.06 -1.23 24.72
CA ALA A 59 2.02 0.24 24.62
C ALA A 59 2.30 0.73 23.18
N THR A 60 3.07 -0.03 22.41
CA THR A 60 3.50 0.32 21.05
C THR A 60 2.83 -0.51 19.97
N THR A 61 1.80 -1.28 20.32
CA THR A 61 1.07 -2.13 19.40
C THR A 61 -0.44 -1.96 19.48
N LEU A 62 -1.08 -1.94 18.31
CA LEU A 62 -2.53 -2.02 18.17
C LEU A 62 -2.93 -3.26 17.37
N LEU A 63 -4.19 -3.64 17.45
CA LEU A 63 -4.75 -4.66 16.57
C LEU A 63 -5.17 -4.03 15.25
N THR A 64 -4.79 -4.66 14.14
CA THR A 64 -5.08 -4.15 12.79
C THR A 64 -6.58 -3.99 12.53
N ARG A 65 -7.42 -4.78 13.21
CA ARG A 65 -8.89 -4.68 13.12
C ARG A 65 -9.45 -3.36 13.67
N ASP A 66 -8.75 -2.71 14.60
CA ASP A 66 -9.21 -1.50 15.27
C ASP A 66 -8.81 -0.24 14.48
N LEU A 67 -7.99 -0.39 13.44
CA LEU A 67 -7.54 0.70 12.57
C LEU A 67 -8.69 1.48 11.90
N PRO A 68 -9.74 0.85 11.32
CA PRO A 68 -10.86 1.59 10.75
C PRO A 68 -11.65 2.38 11.80
N LEU A 69 -11.72 1.87 13.03
CA LEU A 69 -12.38 2.54 14.16
C LEU A 69 -11.58 3.77 14.59
N LEU A 70 -10.27 3.63 14.73
CA LEU A 70 -9.34 4.72 15.04
C LEU A 70 -9.46 5.85 14.01
N LEU A 71 -9.40 5.53 12.72
CA LEU A 71 -9.53 6.54 11.66
C LEU A 71 -10.94 7.16 11.61
N GLY A 72 -11.98 6.38 11.91
CA GLY A 72 -13.34 6.88 12.00
C GLY A 72 -13.56 7.84 13.18
N GLU A 73 -12.92 7.59 14.33
CA GLU A 73 -12.94 8.49 15.48
C GLU A 73 -12.30 9.83 15.14
N LEU A 74 -11.13 9.80 14.50
CA LEU A 74 -10.41 11.02 14.07
C LEU A 74 -11.22 11.87 13.09
N LEU A 75 -11.91 11.22 12.15
CA LEU A 75 -12.78 11.92 11.19
C LEU A 75 -14.16 12.27 11.75
N GLN A 76 -14.49 11.81 12.97
CA GLN A 76 -15.81 11.94 13.61
C GLN A 76 -16.96 11.39 12.75
N ARG A 77 -16.67 10.43 11.87
CA ARG A 77 -17.64 9.77 10.98
C ARG A 77 -17.11 8.43 10.52
N GLN A 78 -18.00 7.62 9.93
CA GLN A 78 -17.56 6.41 9.25
C GLN A 78 -16.72 6.73 8.01
N LEU A 79 -15.76 5.84 7.71
CA LEU A 79 -14.91 5.94 6.53
C LEU A 79 -15.73 5.73 5.27
N ASN A 80 -15.52 6.61 4.29
CA ASN A 80 -16.09 6.43 2.97
C ASN A 80 -15.36 5.30 2.23
N MET A 81 -15.94 4.83 1.12
CA MET A 81 -15.34 3.74 0.33
C MET A 81 -13.91 4.09 -0.14
N ALA A 82 -13.71 5.30 -0.68
CA ALA A 82 -12.40 5.76 -1.14
C ALA A 82 -11.34 5.77 -0.01
N GLU A 83 -11.76 6.16 1.20
CA GLU A 83 -10.88 6.22 2.38
C GLU A 83 -10.54 4.83 2.89
N THR A 84 -11.52 3.93 2.88
CA THR A 84 -11.32 2.51 3.22
C THR A 84 -10.34 1.86 2.23
N CYS A 85 -10.51 2.09 0.92
CA CYS A 85 -9.59 1.58 -0.09
C CYS A 85 -8.17 2.15 0.07
N ALA A 86 -8.04 3.46 0.34
CA ALA A 86 -6.74 4.09 0.58
C ALA A 86 -6.05 3.52 1.82
N MET A 87 -6.81 3.29 2.90
CA MET A 87 -6.31 2.65 4.12
C MET A 87 -5.84 1.22 3.84
N GLN A 88 -6.64 0.38 3.18
CA GLN A 88 -6.26 -1.02 2.84
C GLN A 88 -5.07 -1.10 1.87
N THR A 89 -4.89 -0.08 1.03
CA THR A 89 -3.77 -0.02 0.07
C THR A 89 -2.47 0.39 0.77
N THR A 90 -2.53 1.18 1.85
CA THR A 90 -1.35 1.76 2.51
C THR A 90 -0.95 1.05 3.80
N PHE A 91 -1.92 0.51 4.53
CA PHE A 91 -1.71 -0.26 5.75
C PHE A 91 -1.65 -1.76 5.45
N ASP A 92 -0.80 -2.45 6.20
CA ASP A 92 -0.64 -3.89 6.08
C ASP A 92 -1.69 -4.63 6.89
N THR A 93 -2.86 -4.81 6.28
CA THR A 93 -4.02 -5.49 6.90
C THR A 93 -4.00 -7.02 6.79
N ASP A 94 -3.10 -7.58 5.98
CA ASP A 94 -3.27 -8.96 5.50
C ASP A 94 -2.27 -9.92 6.12
N THR A 95 -1.05 -9.46 6.42
CA THR A 95 0.01 -10.37 6.88
C THR A 95 0.09 -10.45 8.40
N SER A 96 -0.39 -9.44 9.13
CA SER A 96 -0.29 -9.37 10.57
C SER A 96 -1.57 -8.81 11.21
N ALA A 97 -2.02 -9.48 12.28
CA ALA A 97 -3.11 -9.00 13.12
C ALA A 97 -2.69 -7.89 14.09
N ILE A 98 -1.38 -7.67 14.23
CA ILE A 98 -0.79 -6.60 15.04
C ILE A 98 -0.09 -5.57 14.18
N LEU A 99 -0.19 -4.30 14.58
CA LEU A 99 0.47 -3.19 13.93
C LEU A 99 1.28 -2.42 14.97
N SER A 100 2.60 -2.34 14.76
CA SER A 100 3.48 -1.55 15.62
C SER A 100 3.40 -0.07 15.31
N LEU A 101 3.72 0.78 16.30
CA LEU A 101 3.72 2.24 16.15
C LEU A 101 4.62 2.71 15.00
N ASP A 102 5.79 2.09 14.83
CA ASP A 102 6.72 2.42 13.74
C ASP A 102 6.17 2.02 12.36
N SER A 103 5.47 0.89 12.28
CA SER A 103 4.79 0.48 11.04
C SER A 103 3.61 1.40 10.74
N PHE A 104 2.83 1.74 11.76
CA PHE A 104 1.73 2.69 11.68
C PHE A 104 2.18 4.05 11.17
N ARG A 105 3.25 4.64 11.74
CA ARG A 105 3.82 5.92 11.29
C ARG A 105 4.29 5.89 9.83
N ARG A 106 4.94 4.79 9.41
CA ARG A 106 5.38 4.62 8.02
C ARG A 106 4.20 4.54 7.05
N SER A 107 3.18 3.74 7.36
CA SER A 107 1.96 3.66 6.56
C SER A 107 1.18 4.97 6.55
N LEU A 108 1.10 5.66 7.68
CA LEU A 108 0.44 6.96 7.80
C LEU A 108 1.13 8.02 6.93
N ALA A 109 2.46 8.09 6.94
CA ALA A 109 3.20 9.00 6.07
C ALA A 109 2.88 8.73 4.58
N ALA A 110 2.82 7.46 4.18
CA ALA A 110 2.43 7.07 2.82
C ALA A 110 0.97 7.45 2.49
N LEU A 111 0.05 7.27 3.44
CA LEU A 111 -1.36 7.65 3.30
C LEU A 111 -1.53 9.17 3.18
N LYS A 112 -0.85 9.95 4.01
CA LYS A 112 -0.91 11.42 3.98
C LYS A 112 -0.34 11.96 2.67
N GLU A 113 0.75 11.39 2.20
CA GLU A 113 1.36 11.77 0.92
C GLU A 113 0.42 11.50 -0.26
N SER A 114 -0.18 10.31 -0.34
CA SER A 114 -1.14 9.98 -1.40
C SER A 114 -2.42 10.82 -1.32
N SER A 115 -2.82 11.21 -0.10
CA SER A 115 -4.00 12.01 0.16
C SER A 115 -3.82 13.48 -0.19
N ARG A 116 -2.60 14.04 -0.08
CA ARG A 116 -2.35 15.47 -0.25
C ARG A 116 -2.41 15.91 -1.71
N GLN A 117 -1.73 15.18 -2.58
CA GLN A 117 -1.63 15.50 -4.00
C GLN A 117 -1.67 14.22 -4.85
N PRO A 118 -2.86 13.77 -5.27
CA PRO A 118 -2.97 12.58 -6.10
C PRO A 118 -2.24 12.77 -7.43
N ALA A 119 -1.45 11.78 -7.84
CA ALA A 119 -0.67 11.85 -9.06
C ALA A 119 -1.58 11.73 -10.29
N THR A 120 -1.29 12.50 -11.35
CA THR A 120 -2.05 12.44 -12.60
C THR A 120 -1.63 11.25 -13.46
N SER A 121 -2.60 10.53 -14.04
CA SER A 121 -2.36 9.37 -14.92
C SER A 121 -1.91 9.74 -16.34
N CYS A 122 -2.23 10.96 -16.80
CA CYS A 122 -1.91 11.41 -18.14
C CYS A 122 -0.45 11.91 -18.22
N SER A 123 0.47 11.02 -18.62
CA SER A 123 1.89 11.35 -18.81
C SER A 123 2.25 11.76 -20.24
N TYR A 124 1.38 11.47 -21.23
CA TYR A 124 1.59 11.80 -22.63
C TYR A 124 0.40 12.58 -23.17
N THR A 125 0.70 13.70 -23.84
CA THR A 125 -0.29 14.49 -24.60
C THR A 125 -0.31 14.12 -26.08
N SER A 126 0.71 13.39 -26.56
CA SER A 126 0.84 12.95 -27.95
C SER A 126 0.98 11.43 -28.05
N TYR A 127 0.17 10.83 -28.91
CA TYR A 127 0.22 9.38 -29.19
C TYR A 127 1.52 8.95 -29.88
N SER A 128 2.09 9.79 -30.76
CA SER A 128 3.35 9.44 -31.46
C SER A 128 4.49 9.28 -30.47
N LYS A 129 4.60 10.21 -29.50
CA LYS A 129 5.60 10.14 -28.43
C LYS A 129 5.42 8.92 -27.54
N TYR A 130 4.17 8.60 -27.16
CA TYR A 130 3.88 7.38 -26.41
C TYR A 130 4.31 6.12 -27.18
N ARG A 131 4.01 6.07 -28.48
CA ARG A 131 4.38 4.93 -29.33
C ARG A 131 5.91 4.78 -29.44
N ASP A 132 6.63 5.87 -29.63
CA ASP A 132 8.10 5.85 -29.72
C ASP A 132 8.74 5.40 -28.40
N ASP A 133 8.26 5.90 -27.26
CA ASP A 133 8.74 5.49 -25.94
C ASP A 133 8.42 4.01 -25.65
N LYS A 134 7.24 3.53 -26.08
CA LYS A 134 6.89 2.10 -26.01
C LYS A 134 7.84 1.23 -26.83
N LEU A 135 8.19 1.64 -28.06
CA LEU A 135 9.14 0.91 -28.92
C LEU A 135 10.55 0.86 -28.32
N LYS A 136 10.91 1.86 -27.51
CA LYS A 136 12.19 1.92 -26.79
C LYS A 136 12.15 1.24 -25.42
N HIS A 137 11.06 0.54 -25.09
CA HIS A 137 10.83 -0.09 -23.79
C HIS A 137 10.92 0.87 -22.59
N ARG A 138 10.65 2.16 -22.82
CA ARG A 138 10.60 3.15 -21.74
C ARG A 138 9.32 2.94 -20.95
N ARG A 139 9.48 2.69 -19.65
CA ARG A 139 8.36 2.52 -18.72
C ARG A 139 7.78 3.88 -18.35
N VAL A 140 6.53 3.85 -17.92
CA VAL A 140 5.86 5.04 -17.39
C VAL A 140 6.31 5.26 -15.95
N ASP A 141 6.58 6.52 -15.58
CA ASP A 141 7.15 6.86 -14.28
C ASP A 141 6.11 6.86 -13.14
N TYR A 142 4.82 7.07 -13.45
CA TYR A 142 3.79 7.09 -12.41
C TYR A 142 3.45 5.69 -11.90
N CYS A 143 3.14 5.60 -10.61
CA CYS A 143 2.68 4.38 -9.96
C CYS A 143 1.15 4.31 -9.96
N PRO A 144 0.51 3.26 -10.51
CA PRO A 144 -0.94 3.13 -10.53
C PRO A 144 -1.62 3.28 -9.16
N GLN A 145 -1.02 2.74 -8.10
CA GLN A 145 -1.54 2.82 -6.72
C GLN A 145 -1.57 4.25 -6.15
N LYS A 146 -0.75 5.16 -6.68
CA LYS A 146 -0.74 6.59 -6.29
C LYS A 146 -1.67 7.45 -7.14
N THR A 147 -2.20 6.88 -8.22
CA THR A 147 -2.90 7.59 -9.29
C THR A 147 -4.38 7.22 -9.36
N PHE A 148 -4.73 5.99 -9.01
CA PHE A 148 -6.12 5.51 -8.96
C PHE A 148 -6.48 5.06 -7.55
N GLN A 149 -7.76 5.14 -7.20
CA GLN A 149 -8.27 4.68 -5.90
C GLN A 149 -8.34 3.16 -5.82
N THR A 150 -8.62 2.53 -6.96
CA THR A 150 -8.80 1.09 -7.12
C THR A 150 -8.15 0.63 -8.43
N PRO A 151 -7.80 -0.66 -8.56
CA PRO A 151 -7.29 -1.19 -9.82
C PRO A 151 -8.34 -1.02 -10.94
N VAL A 152 -7.89 -0.54 -12.10
CA VAL A 152 -8.73 -0.34 -13.30
C VAL A 152 -8.86 -1.64 -14.09
N THR A 153 -7.84 -2.50 -14.04
CA THR A 153 -7.78 -3.77 -14.78
C THR A 153 -7.42 -4.93 -13.86
N ALA A 154 -7.84 -6.15 -14.25
CA ALA A 154 -7.54 -7.37 -13.49
C ALA A 154 -6.03 -7.60 -13.29
N SER A 155 -5.18 -7.22 -14.25
CA SER A 155 -3.73 -7.32 -14.09
C SER A 155 -3.19 -6.36 -13.03
N GLN A 156 -3.83 -5.19 -12.83
CA GLN A 156 -3.44 -4.27 -11.76
C GLN A 156 -3.82 -4.81 -10.38
N GLU A 157 -4.94 -5.54 -10.28
CA GLU A 157 -5.43 -6.15 -9.03
C GLU A 157 -4.38 -7.07 -8.40
N VAL A 158 -3.74 -7.93 -9.19
CA VAL A 158 -2.72 -8.89 -8.72
C VAL A 158 -1.53 -8.20 -8.04
N GLY A 159 -1.14 -7.01 -8.52
CA GLY A 159 -0.02 -6.24 -7.99
C GLY A 159 -0.42 -5.11 -7.03
N TRP A 160 -1.70 -4.92 -6.74
CA TRP A 160 -2.22 -3.69 -6.12
C TRP A 160 -1.76 -3.48 -4.67
N HIS A 161 -1.49 -4.56 -3.93
CA HIS A 161 -1.11 -4.47 -2.51
C HIS A 161 0.39 -4.70 -2.28
N THR A 162 1.22 -4.57 -3.30
CA THR A 162 2.66 -4.91 -3.23
C THR A 162 3.54 -3.80 -2.65
N MET A 163 3.11 -2.54 -2.69
CA MET A 163 3.95 -1.39 -2.28
C MET A 163 3.74 -0.97 -0.83
N LYS A 164 2.76 -1.57 -0.12
CA LYS A 164 2.55 -1.27 1.30
C LYS A 164 3.75 -1.74 2.13
N PRO A 165 4.18 -0.95 3.13
CA PRO A 165 5.28 -1.36 3.99
C PRO A 165 4.87 -2.61 4.77
N ARG A 166 5.65 -3.68 4.62
CA ARG A 166 5.39 -4.92 5.36
C ARG A 166 5.67 -4.73 6.84
N THR A 167 4.75 -5.23 7.65
CA THR A 167 4.96 -5.48 9.07
C THR A 167 6.04 -6.56 9.24
N GLY A 168 6.91 -6.39 10.24
CA GLY A 168 7.96 -7.38 10.53
C GLY A 168 7.31 -8.72 10.84
N GLY A 169 7.73 -9.76 10.14
CA GLY A 169 7.20 -11.11 10.30
C GLY A 169 8.16 -12.02 11.08
N ASP A 170 7.72 -13.26 11.25
CA ASP A 170 8.53 -14.33 11.82
C ASP A 170 9.88 -14.46 11.11
N PRO A 171 10.93 -14.90 11.82
CA PRO A 171 12.23 -15.16 11.20
C PRO A 171 12.05 -16.08 9.99
N THR A 172 12.46 -15.58 8.83
CA THR A 172 12.46 -16.38 7.61
C THR A 172 13.74 -17.21 7.60
N PHE A 173 13.62 -18.50 7.29
CA PHE A 173 14.76 -19.43 7.20
C PHE A 173 15.02 -19.81 5.74
N PRO A 174 15.59 -18.91 4.92
CA PRO A 174 15.90 -19.24 3.54
C PRO A 174 17.05 -20.25 3.50
N LEU A 175 17.02 -21.14 2.50
CA LEU A 175 18.17 -21.98 2.20
C LEU A 175 19.27 -21.09 1.60
N SER A 176 20.22 -20.67 2.43
CA SER A 176 21.39 -19.93 1.98
C SER A 176 22.48 -20.88 1.49
N GLN A 177 23.17 -20.50 0.42
CA GLN A 177 24.42 -21.16 0.05
C GLN A 177 25.46 -20.95 1.14
N THR A 178 26.19 -22.00 1.47
CA THR A 178 27.32 -22.00 2.40
C THR A 178 28.65 -22.10 1.65
N ASP A 179 29.73 -21.82 2.34
CA ASP A 179 31.12 -22.10 1.92
C ASP A 179 31.31 -23.50 1.33
N VAL A 180 30.70 -24.53 1.94
CA VAL A 180 30.71 -25.91 1.42
C VAL A 180 30.05 -25.98 0.04
N THR A 181 28.90 -25.36 -0.15
CA THR A 181 28.22 -25.39 -1.46
C THR A 181 28.89 -24.53 -2.52
N LEU A 182 29.65 -23.51 -2.11
CA LEU A 182 30.29 -22.55 -3.02
C LEU A 182 31.69 -22.97 -3.45
N ARG A 183 32.49 -23.57 -2.55
CA ARG A 183 33.92 -23.78 -2.78
C ARG A 183 34.50 -25.06 -2.17
N GLU A 184 34.14 -25.40 -0.93
CA GLU A 184 34.83 -26.47 -0.20
C GLU A 184 34.30 -27.87 -0.54
N GLY A 185 33.01 -27.95 -0.85
CA GLY A 185 32.34 -29.17 -1.28
C GLY A 185 32.83 -29.54 -2.67
N ARG A 186 33.45 -30.71 -2.77
CA ARG A 186 33.94 -31.22 -4.06
C ARG A 186 32.77 -31.46 -5.00
N SER A 187 32.70 -30.68 -6.08
CA SER A 187 31.77 -30.91 -7.16
C SER A 187 32.39 -31.81 -8.24
N ILE A 188 31.54 -32.42 -9.06
CA ILE A 188 31.98 -33.20 -10.24
C ILE A 188 32.77 -32.30 -11.20
N SER A 189 32.43 -31.00 -11.27
CA SER A 189 33.15 -30.01 -12.08
C SER A 189 34.58 -29.79 -11.59
N ASP A 190 34.80 -29.74 -10.27
CA ASP A 190 36.15 -29.64 -9.68
C ASP A 190 36.97 -30.90 -9.97
N TYR A 191 36.32 -32.06 -9.99
CA TYR A 191 36.99 -33.34 -10.26
C TYR A 191 37.48 -33.46 -11.70
N PHE A 192 36.70 -32.98 -12.68
CA PHE A 192 37.04 -33.06 -14.10
C PHE A 192 37.74 -31.80 -14.65
N GLY A 193 38.00 -30.79 -13.82
CA GLY A 193 38.72 -29.58 -14.22
C GLY A 193 37.96 -28.71 -15.23
N PHE A 194 36.64 -28.84 -15.31
CA PHE A 194 35.80 -27.92 -16.08
C PHE A 194 35.73 -26.59 -15.33
N MET A 195 36.68 -25.69 -15.59
CA MET A 195 36.57 -24.31 -15.14
C MET A 195 35.34 -23.66 -15.79
N ALA A 196 34.46 -23.12 -14.95
CA ALA A 196 33.54 -22.05 -15.32
C ALA A 196 34.28 -20.71 -15.32
#